data_AF-A0A6J4LKD1-F1
#
_entry.id   AF-A0A6J4LKD1-F1
#
_cell.length_a   1.000
_cell.length_b   1.000
_cell.length_c   1.000
_cell.angle_alpha   90.00
_cell.angle_beta   90.00
_cell.angle_gamma   90.00
#
_symmetry.space_group_name_H-M   'P 1'
#
loop_
_entity.id
_entity.type
_entity.pdbx_description
1 polymer ?
#
loop_
_entity_poly.entity_id
_entity_poly.type
_entity_poly.pdbx_seq_one_letter_code
_entity_poly.pdbx_strand_id
1 'polypeptide(L)'
;MTDLLPPLALLEAGVSSWAPHLQPDGTLHDPVFSCPTQYGTAYLAWCCAVLGTQPAAVDGPVHLDRAVRLLRAALAHTADPARPPHASGFDRRTLSVTGRLNHRDFTWPPILKTRRALAAAGVALDPDVDTQVAGVDVEATFRARPPSNWAAVWMSGEWLRVQAGLTPTPPAQLDAWLDVFFAGGEVGLDVELGLYAERGLPNAYDLFTRLHLTDLLVQGFDGRNRERLAAFLVTGLRRSLALQLSDGSLASGYRSTGQTWVLGAQVALFTASRVLGLGTPAEQEQARLAAWRAFRALALGLRPDGVFSPVQNVLPAELRVGYEAYTADGHYSPLALAFLADAVVHGFGTDAPPSTAELDARPAAVRAEGAPTHRGAVSRGRVSIAVQADADPTYDACGLVDLTFGTERSLVFVTAARHSSGGPWLVPGLALRDEAGAAPVTPLCPLPRRLAVPLQADGDAGLAFTATFPDGELAGREHRWSAGLTASGLDVVETVPGWAGRRTLLVPYLRDLGDGVLTAVTRLPDGVRFERGAERVEVRVDGPLERTSHLPGGYESRRGLCGLVRLDLAGPGETLRWSMTSSA
;
A
#
# COMPACT_ATOMS: atom_id res chain seq x y z
N MET A 1 -1.50 23.87 -5.08
CA MET A 1 -1.89 22.80 -4.14
C MET A 1 -2.96 23.36 -3.26
N THR A 2 -4.16 22.80 -3.34
CA THR A 2 -5.30 23.12 -2.48
C THR A 2 -4.96 22.80 -1.03
N ASP A 3 -5.50 23.59 -0.09
CA ASP A 3 -5.48 23.22 1.32
C ASP A 3 -6.02 21.78 1.45
N LEU A 4 -5.25 20.91 2.09
CA LEU A 4 -5.67 19.53 2.33
C LEU A 4 -6.95 19.54 3.15
N LEU A 5 -7.96 18.78 2.69
CA LEU A 5 -9.18 18.59 3.46
C LEU A 5 -8.83 18.08 4.86
N PRO A 6 -9.47 18.59 5.92
CA PRO A 6 -9.40 17.97 7.24
C PRO A 6 -9.78 16.48 7.17
N PRO A 7 -9.28 15.61 8.06
CA PRO A 7 -9.53 14.17 7.99
C PRO A 7 -11.01 13.79 7.92
N LEU A 8 -11.85 14.42 8.74
CA LEU A 8 -13.30 14.20 8.71
C LEU A 8 -13.93 14.63 7.38
N ALA A 9 -13.50 15.77 6.81
CA ALA A 9 -14.00 16.26 5.54
C ALA A 9 -13.57 15.37 4.35
N LEU A 10 -12.35 14.82 4.38
CA LEU A 10 -11.93 13.83 3.38
C LEU A 10 -12.79 12.56 3.47
N LEU A 11 -13.04 12.07 4.69
CA LEU A 11 -13.92 10.92 4.91
C LEU A 11 -15.33 11.19 4.38
N GLU A 12 -15.89 12.36 4.68
CA GLU A 12 -17.22 12.77 4.22
C GLU A 12 -17.30 12.87 2.70
N ALA A 13 -16.32 13.51 2.05
CA ALA A 13 -16.25 13.59 0.60
C ALA A 13 -16.15 12.19 -0.06
N GLY A 14 -15.28 11.33 0.49
CA GLY A 14 -15.12 9.96 0.03
C GLY A 14 -16.39 9.13 0.17
N VAL A 15 -17.07 9.18 1.33
CA VAL A 15 -18.32 8.46 1.57
C VAL A 15 -19.45 9.00 0.69
N SER A 16 -19.54 10.32 0.54
CA SER A 16 -20.59 10.95 -0.26
C SER A 16 -20.47 10.63 -1.75
N SER A 17 -19.25 10.42 -2.25
CA SER A 17 -19.02 9.95 -3.62
C SER A 17 -19.70 8.62 -3.95
N TRP A 18 -20.02 7.80 -2.94
CA TRP A 18 -20.71 6.51 -3.09
C TRP A 18 -22.24 6.60 -3.06
N ALA A 19 -22.82 7.74 -2.71
CA ALA A 19 -24.28 7.88 -2.59
C ALA A 19 -25.07 7.48 -3.86
N PRO A 20 -24.62 7.78 -5.10
CA PRO A 20 -25.32 7.37 -6.32
C PRO A 20 -25.34 5.85 -6.56
N HIS A 21 -24.48 5.09 -5.87
CA HIS A 21 -24.29 3.66 -6.07
C HIS A 21 -24.91 2.80 -4.96
N LEU A 22 -25.47 3.45 -3.93
CA LEU A 22 -26.21 2.79 -2.86
C LEU A 22 -27.61 2.40 -3.33
N GLN A 23 -27.92 1.11 -3.25
CA GLN A 23 -29.22 0.58 -3.63
C GLN A 23 -30.28 0.80 -2.53
N PRO A 24 -31.58 0.78 -2.86
CA PRO A 24 -32.65 0.92 -1.87
C PRO A 24 -32.60 -0.11 -0.74
N ASP A 25 -32.14 -1.33 -1.03
CA ASP A 25 -32.00 -2.43 -0.06
C ASP A 25 -30.75 -2.30 0.83
N GLY A 26 -29.94 -1.25 0.63
CA GLY A 26 -28.71 -1.01 1.38
C GLY A 26 -27.48 -1.69 0.80
N THR A 27 -27.56 -2.40 -0.32
CA THR A 27 -26.36 -2.95 -0.98
C THR A 27 -25.57 -1.87 -1.71
N LEU A 28 -24.23 -1.96 -1.67
CA LEU A 28 -23.35 -1.08 -2.44
C LEU A 28 -22.98 -1.75 -3.77
N HIS A 29 -23.25 -1.09 -4.88
CA HIS A 29 -22.86 -1.57 -6.21
C HIS A 29 -21.60 -0.87 -6.69
N ASP A 30 -20.70 -1.62 -7.33
CA ASP A 30 -19.54 -1.04 -7.98
C ASP A 30 -19.94 -0.21 -9.22
N PRO A 31 -19.35 0.98 -9.45
CA PRO A 31 -19.71 1.86 -10.56
C PRO A 31 -19.44 1.24 -11.95
N VAL A 32 -18.41 0.41 -12.08
CA VAL A 32 -18.02 -0.21 -13.35
C VAL A 32 -18.79 -1.50 -13.58
N PHE A 33 -18.97 -2.32 -12.54
CA PHE A 33 -19.57 -3.66 -12.69
C PHE A 33 -21.06 -3.72 -12.33
N SER A 34 -21.63 -2.64 -11.79
CA SER A 34 -23.06 -2.51 -11.42
C SER A 34 -23.58 -3.66 -10.54
N CYS A 35 -22.74 -4.24 -9.70
CA CYS A 35 -23.08 -5.36 -8.83
C CYS A 35 -22.33 -5.27 -7.49
N PRO A 36 -22.77 -5.99 -6.45
CA PRO A 36 -22.08 -6.00 -5.18
C PRO A 36 -20.73 -6.69 -5.31
N THR A 37 -19.71 -6.09 -4.69
CA THR A 37 -18.34 -6.60 -4.65
C THR A 37 -17.94 -6.92 -3.21
N GLN A 38 -17.11 -7.95 -3.05
CA GLN A 38 -16.64 -8.54 -1.78
C GLN A 38 -17.29 -7.97 -0.50
N TYR A 39 -16.62 -7.03 0.17
CA TYR A 39 -16.95 -6.53 1.51
C TYR A 39 -17.31 -5.03 1.56
N GLY A 40 -17.47 -4.39 0.41
CA GLY A 40 -17.68 -2.93 0.31
C GLY A 40 -18.81 -2.36 1.14
N THR A 41 -19.97 -3.02 1.08
CA THR A 41 -21.18 -2.66 1.85
C THR A 41 -20.89 -2.55 3.35
N ALA A 42 -20.15 -3.52 3.91
CA ALA A 42 -19.86 -3.56 5.34
C ALA A 42 -18.97 -2.39 5.77
N TYR A 43 -17.90 -2.12 5.01
CA TYR A 43 -16.98 -1.02 5.31
C TYR A 43 -17.61 0.35 5.10
N LEU A 44 -18.48 0.52 4.10
CA LEU A 44 -19.24 1.77 3.94
C LEU A 44 -20.24 1.97 5.09
N ALA A 45 -20.83 0.89 5.63
CA ALA A 45 -21.67 0.96 6.83
C ALA A 45 -20.91 1.59 8.01
N TRP A 46 -19.67 1.15 8.21
CA TRP A 46 -18.80 1.67 9.27
C TRP A 46 -18.47 3.15 9.06
N CYS A 47 -18.10 3.54 7.84
CA CYS A 47 -17.82 4.94 7.53
C CYS A 47 -19.02 5.84 7.83
N CYS A 48 -20.22 5.43 7.40
CA CYS A 48 -21.47 6.16 7.66
C CYS A 48 -21.79 6.22 9.16
N ALA A 49 -21.55 5.17 9.93
CA ALA A 49 -21.78 5.20 11.37
C ALA A 49 -20.83 6.17 12.08
N VAL A 50 -19.55 6.22 11.67
CA VAL A 50 -18.60 7.20 12.20
C VAL A 50 -19.06 8.62 11.86
N LEU A 51 -19.31 8.94 10.59
CA LEU A 51 -19.80 10.27 10.21
C LEU A 51 -21.08 10.66 10.96
N GLY A 52 -22.03 9.73 11.09
CA GLY A 52 -23.29 9.95 11.80
C GLY A 52 -23.15 10.23 13.30
N THR A 53 -22.01 9.86 13.91
CA THR A 53 -21.72 10.07 15.33
C THR A 53 -20.75 11.21 15.61
N GLN A 54 -20.13 11.77 14.57
CA GLN A 54 -19.19 12.89 14.70
C GLN A 54 -19.97 14.23 14.69
N PRO A 55 -19.88 15.06 15.74
CA PRO A 55 -20.62 16.32 15.82
C PRO A 55 -20.29 17.33 14.71
N ALA A 56 -19.09 17.23 14.14
CA ALA A 56 -18.59 18.13 13.10
C ALA A 56 -18.89 17.66 11.67
N ALA A 57 -19.46 16.47 11.48
CA ALA A 57 -19.84 15.97 10.17
C ALA A 57 -21.16 16.60 9.71
N VAL A 58 -21.28 16.88 8.41
CA VAL A 58 -22.54 17.37 7.83
C VAL A 58 -23.53 16.21 7.69
N ASP A 59 -24.82 16.50 7.79
CA ASP A 59 -25.90 15.52 7.56
C ASP A 59 -25.79 14.22 8.38
N GLY A 60 -25.31 14.31 9.63
CA GLY A 60 -25.19 13.17 10.55
C GLY A 60 -26.41 12.21 10.56
N PRO A 61 -27.66 12.70 10.64
CA PRO A 61 -28.85 11.84 10.56
C PRO A 61 -28.97 11.03 9.26
N VAL A 62 -28.58 11.60 8.12
CA VAL A 62 -28.58 10.91 6.82
C VAL A 62 -27.53 9.80 6.82
N HIS A 63 -26.36 10.04 7.41
CA HIS A 63 -25.33 9.04 7.55
C HIS A 63 -25.75 7.89 8.48
N LEU A 64 -26.44 8.18 9.60
CA LEU A 64 -26.99 7.14 10.48
C LEU A 64 -28.04 6.28 9.77
N ASP A 65 -28.95 6.87 9.00
CA ASP A 65 -29.93 6.11 8.18
C ASP A 65 -29.23 5.17 7.19
N ARG A 66 -28.25 5.68 6.45
CA ARG A 66 -27.45 4.88 5.51
C ARG A 66 -26.73 3.75 6.24
N ALA A 67 -26.13 4.01 7.39
CA ALA A 67 -25.43 3.01 8.18
C ALA A 67 -26.35 1.85 8.61
N VAL A 68 -27.61 2.12 9.01
CA VAL A 68 -28.59 1.09 9.34
C VAL A 68 -28.91 0.20 8.12
N ARG A 69 -29.15 0.80 6.95
CA ARG A 69 -29.44 0.05 5.71
C ARG A 69 -28.26 -0.80 5.26
N LEU A 70 -27.07 -0.20 5.23
CA LEU A 70 -25.82 -0.88 4.88
C LEU A 70 -25.50 -2.03 5.85
N LEU A 71 -25.69 -1.82 7.17
CA LEU A 71 -25.51 -2.86 8.18
C LEU A 71 -26.42 -4.05 7.93
N ARG A 72 -27.72 -3.82 7.68
CA ARG A 72 -28.69 -4.89 7.40
C ARG A 72 -28.30 -5.68 6.15
N ALA A 73 -27.94 -5.01 5.06
CA ALA A 73 -27.51 -5.67 3.83
C ALA A 73 -26.21 -6.49 4.02
N ALA A 74 -25.22 -5.93 4.71
CA ALA A 74 -23.96 -6.61 5.01
C ALA A 74 -24.15 -7.83 5.92
N LEU A 75 -24.97 -7.70 6.96
CA LEU A 75 -25.28 -8.79 7.89
C LEU A 75 -26.08 -9.90 7.21
N ALA A 76 -27.10 -9.55 6.41
CA ALA A 76 -27.89 -10.53 5.66
C ALA A 76 -27.02 -11.35 4.68
N HIS A 77 -25.99 -10.73 4.08
CA HIS A 77 -25.01 -11.48 3.27
C HIS A 77 -24.10 -12.36 4.12
N THR A 78 -23.64 -11.86 5.26
CA THR A 78 -22.64 -12.52 6.11
C THR A 78 -23.22 -13.69 6.89
N ALA A 79 -24.40 -13.52 7.48
CA ALA A 79 -25.06 -14.51 8.32
C ALA A 79 -25.66 -15.69 7.54
N ASP A 80 -25.86 -15.54 6.23
CA ASP A 80 -26.38 -16.58 5.35
C ASP A 80 -25.28 -17.10 4.39
N PRO A 81 -24.58 -18.18 4.76
CA PRO A 81 -23.55 -18.78 3.90
C PRO A 81 -24.13 -19.40 2.62
N ALA A 82 -25.45 -19.66 2.54
CA ALA A 82 -26.09 -20.18 1.34
C ALA A 82 -26.25 -19.12 0.25
N ARG A 83 -26.14 -17.82 0.59
CA ARG A 83 -26.15 -16.74 -0.41
C ARG A 83 -24.93 -16.82 -1.32
N PRO A 84 -25.10 -16.55 -2.63
CA PRO A 84 -23.97 -16.47 -3.56
C PRO A 84 -22.93 -15.44 -3.10
N PRO A 85 -21.63 -15.75 -3.20
CA PRO A 85 -20.59 -14.77 -2.93
C PRO A 85 -20.65 -13.55 -3.88
N HIS A 86 -20.21 -12.41 -3.36
CA HIS A 86 -20.07 -11.20 -4.16
C HIS A 86 -18.91 -11.29 -5.16
N ALA A 87 -18.89 -10.38 -6.14
CA ALA A 87 -17.83 -10.34 -7.15
C ALA A 87 -16.46 -10.09 -6.51
N SER A 88 -15.47 -10.87 -6.94
CA SER A 88 -14.12 -10.90 -6.36
C SER A 88 -12.99 -10.96 -7.39
N GLY A 89 -13.31 -11.15 -8.67
CA GLY A 89 -12.36 -11.18 -9.78
C GLY A 89 -12.93 -10.43 -10.97
N PHE A 90 -12.07 -9.70 -11.68
CA PHE A 90 -12.46 -8.75 -12.71
C PHE A 90 -11.49 -8.78 -13.89
N ASP A 91 -12.02 -8.80 -15.11
CA ASP A 91 -11.22 -8.70 -16.33
C ASP A 91 -11.04 -7.23 -16.75
N ARG A 92 -9.80 -6.81 -16.98
CA ARG A 92 -9.50 -5.42 -17.34
C ARG A 92 -9.89 -5.04 -18.77
N ARG A 93 -9.95 -6.00 -19.70
CA ARG A 93 -10.19 -5.77 -21.13
C ARG A 93 -11.67 -5.77 -21.44
N THR A 94 -12.43 -6.69 -20.83
CA THR A 94 -13.87 -6.84 -21.06
C THR A 94 -14.72 -6.12 -20.03
N LEU A 95 -14.11 -5.60 -18.96
CA LEU A 95 -14.81 -4.97 -17.83
C LEU A 95 -15.92 -5.87 -17.26
N SER A 96 -15.63 -7.16 -17.14
CA SER A 96 -16.58 -8.16 -16.65
C SER A 96 -16.10 -8.83 -15.36
N VAL A 97 -17.05 -9.30 -14.55
CA VAL A 97 -16.77 -10.14 -13.38
C VAL A 97 -16.32 -11.52 -13.86
N THR A 98 -15.15 -11.97 -13.40
CA THR A 98 -14.56 -13.28 -13.73
C THR A 98 -14.66 -14.29 -12.59
N GLY A 99 -14.90 -13.83 -11.36
CA GLY A 99 -14.93 -14.70 -10.19
C GLY A 99 -15.78 -14.16 -9.05
N ARG A 100 -16.32 -15.10 -8.27
CA ARG A 100 -17.06 -14.87 -7.03
C ARG A 100 -16.54 -15.84 -5.97
N LEU A 101 -15.87 -15.32 -4.95
CA LEU A 101 -15.26 -16.10 -3.88
C LEU A 101 -15.82 -15.66 -2.54
N ASN A 102 -15.95 -16.59 -1.60
CA ASN A 102 -16.34 -16.26 -0.23
C ASN A 102 -15.25 -15.42 0.43
N HIS A 103 -15.59 -14.16 0.77
CA HIS A 103 -14.76 -13.19 1.47
C HIS A 103 -15.47 -12.60 2.70
N ARG A 104 -16.45 -13.32 3.26
CA ARG A 104 -17.19 -12.90 4.46
C ARG A 104 -16.28 -12.70 5.68
N ASP A 105 -15.11 -13.31 5.70
CA ASP A 105 -14.03 -13.05 6.67
C ASP A 105 -13.76 -11.55 6.89
N PHE A 106 -13.94 -10.73 5.84
CA PHE A 106 -13.63 -9.30 5.86
C PHE A 106 -14.78 -8.41 6.34
N THR A 107 -16.02 -8.92 6.39
CA THR A 107 -17.18 -8.10 6.74
C THR A 107 -17.38 -8.01 8.25
N TRP A 108 -16.77 -8.91 9.02
CA TRP A 108 -17.09 -9.10 10.43
C TRP A 108 -16.76 -7.90 11.32
N PRO A 109 -15.53 -7.36 11.30
CA PRO A 109 -15.22 -6.19 12.12
C PRO A 109 -16.09 -4.96 11.81
N PRO A 110 -16.25 -4.51 10.54
CA PRO A 110 -17.05 -3.33 10.28
C PRO A 110 -18.53 -3.52 10.60
N ILE A 111 -19.10 -4.73 10.49
CA ILE A 111 -20.48 -5.01 10.93
C ILE A 111 -20.62 -4.75 12.44
N LEU A 112 -19.74 -5.30 13.27
CA LEU A 112 -19.87 -5.16 14.72
C LEU A 112 -19.48 -3.77 15.23
N LYS A 113 -18.50 -3.12 14.61
CA LYS A 113 -18.18 -1.71 14.87
C LYS A 113 -19.38 -0.81 14.56
N THR A 114 -20.02 -1.00 13.41
CA THR A 114 -21.22 -0.27 13.00
C THR A 114 -22.37 -0.46 13.98
N ARG A 115 -22.68 -1.72 14.32
CA ARG A 115 -23.72 -2.05 15.31
C ARG A 115 -23.47 -1.33 16.64
N ARG A 116 -22.25 -1.41 17.16
CA ARG A 116 -21.87 -0.78 18.44
C ARG A 116 -22.00 0.74 18.40
N ALA A 117 -21.56 1.39 17.31
CA ALA A 117 -21.68 2.83 17.16
C ALA A 117 -23.14 3.30 17.04
N LEU A 118 -23.98 2.58 16.28
CA LEU A 118 -25.41 2.88 16.17
C LEU A 118 -26.13 2.74 17.52
N ALA A 119 -25.83 1.68 18.27
CA ALA A 119 -26.38 1.49 19.61
C ALA A 119 -25.93 2.62 20.57
N ALA A 120 -24.65 3.00 20.55
CA ALA A 120 -24.12 4.10 21.35
C ALA A 120 -24.75 5.47 21.00
N ALA A 121 -25.17 5.64 19.74
CA ALA A 121 -25.88 6.82 19.26
C ALA A 121 -27.40 6.80 19.56
N GLY A 122 -27.90 5.76 20.22
CA GLY A 122 -29.34 5.61 20.51
C GLY A 122 -30.19 5.29 19.28
N VAL A 123 -29.59 4.83 18.17
CA VAL A 123 -30.33 4.41 16.98
C VAL A 123 -30.94 3.04 17.23
N ALA A 124 -32.26 2.96 17.16
CA ALA A 124 -32.99 1.71 17.32
C ALA A 124 -32.68 0.76 16.13
N LEU A 125 -32.07 -0.38 16.44
CA LEU A 125 -31.86 -1.46 15.49
C LEU A 125 -33.02 -2.45 15.54
N ASP A 126 -33.25 -3.16 14.43
CA ASP A 126 -34.17 -4.30 14.41
C ASP A 126 -33.69 -5.36 15.42
N PRO A 127 -34.56 -5.88 16.31
CA PRO A 127 -34.20 -6.96 17.23
C PRO A 127 -33.54 -8.17 16.56
N ASP A 128 -33.86 -8.45 15.30
CA ASP A 128 -33.27 -9.54 14.53
C ASP A 128 -31.78 -9.36 14.23
N VAL A 129 -31.24 -8.13 14.32
CA VAL A 129 -29.80 -7.87 14.13
C VAL A 129 -28.97 -8.65 15.15
N ASP A 130 -29.35 -8.62 16.42
CA ASP A 130 -28.60 -9.29 17.49
C ASP A 130 -28.75 -10.81 17.38
N THR A 131 -29.93 -11.29 16.99
CA THR A 131 -30.17 -12.72 16.70
C THR A 131 -29.30 -13.20 15.54
N GLN A 132 -29.23 -12.47 14.44
CA GLN A 132 -28.38 -12.81 13.30
C GLN A 132 -26.90 -12.79 13.66
N VAL A 133 -26.42 -11.76 14.38
CA VAL A 133 -25.03 -11.68 14.85
C VAL A 133 -24.70 -12.87 15.77
N ALA A 134 -25.60 -13.23 16.67
CA ALA A 134 -25.40 -14.36 17.57
C ALA A 134 -25.37 -15.71 16.84
N GLY A 135 -26.15 -15.84 15.77
CA GLY A 135 -26.24 -17.05 14.95
C GLY A 135 -25.05 -17.32 14.04
N VAL A 136 -24.11 -16.38 13.87
CA VAL A 136 -22.93 -16.62 13.01
C VAL A 136 -21.96 -17.59 13.69
N ASP A 137 -21.74 -18.73 13.03
CA ASP A 137 -20.60 -19.62 13.28
C ASP A 137 -19.42 -19.14 12.43
N VAL A 138 -18.43 -18.53 13.09
CA VAL A 138 -17.27 -17.94 12.41
C VAL A 138 -16.43 -19.00 11.70
N GLU A 139 -16.26 -20.20 12.26
CA GLU A 139 -15.42 -21.23 11.65
C GLU A 139 -16.09 -21.93 10.46
N ALA A 140 -17.43 -21.91 10.40
CA ALA A 140 -18.21 -22.43 9.28
C ALA A 140 -18.45 -21.37 8.19
N THR A 141 -18.62 -20.11 8.57
CA THR A 141 -18.97 -19.01 7.64
C THR A 141 -17.74 -18.47 6.92
N PHE A 142 -16.62 -18.40 7.62
CA PHE A 142 -15.40 -17.75 7.14
C PHE A 142 -14.45 -18.77 6.50
N ARG A 143 -13.80 -18.34 5.43
CA ARG A 143 -13.03 -19.23 4.56
C ARG A 143 -11.70 -19.62 5.19
N ALA A 144 -11.07 -18.73 5.93
CA ALA A 144 -9.70 -18.92 6.38
C ALA A 144 -9.62 -19.17 7.89
N ARG A 145 -8.76 -20.13 8.27
CA ARG A 145 -8.35 -20.35 9.66
C ARG A 145 -7.00 -19.66 9.94
N PRO A 146 -6.66 -19.37 11.21
CA PRO A 146 -5.30 -18.97 11.57
C PRO A 146 -4.27 -19.96 11.02
N PRO A 147 -3.09 -19.50 10.55
CA PRO A 147 -2.53 -18.16 10.69
C PRO A 147 -2.74 -17.28 9.44
N SER A 148 -3.90 -17.33 8.76
CA SER A 148 -4.19 -16.48 7.59
C SER A 148 -4.44 -15.01 7.95
N ASN A 149 -4.02 -14.06 7.11
CA ASN A 149 -4.36 -12.64 7.27
C ASN A 149 -5.88 -12.39 7.36
N TRP A 150 -6.70 -13.16 6.64
CA TRP A 150 -8.16 -13.09 6.70
C TRP A 150 -8.68 -13.51 8.08
N ALA A 151 -7.98 -14.43 8.75
CA ALA A 151 -8.30 -14.83 10.10
C ALA A 151 -8.03 -13.73 11.12
N ALA A 152 -6.95 -12.96 10.95
CA ALA A 152 -6.73 -11.78 11.80
C ALA A 152 -7.87 -10.76 11.69
N VAL A 153 -8.45 -10.59 10.49
CA VAL A 153 -9.62 -9.73 10.28
C VAL A 153 -10.80 -10.22 11.10
N TRP A 154 -11.29 -11.44 10.85
CA TRP A 154 -12.50 -11.89 11.54
C TRP A 154 -12.27 -12.11 13.04
N MET A 155 -11.04 -12.39 13.50
CA MET A 155 -10.73 -12.44 14.93
C MET A 155 -10.96 -11.09 15.62
N SER A 156 -10.60 -9.97 14.97
CA SER A 156 -10.87 -8.63 15.51
C SER A 156 -12.37 -8.36 15.66
N GLY A 157 -13.18 -8.84 14.71
CA GLY A 157 -14.64 -8.81 14.81
C GLY A 157 -15.14 -9.74 15.91
N GLU A 158 -14.66 -10.97 15.98
CA GLU A 158 -15.14 -11.94 16.96
C GLU A 158 -14.90 -11.48 18.39
N TRP A 159 -13.80 -10.77 18.66
CA TRP A 159 -13.58 -10.13 19.95
C TRP A 159 -14.66 -9.10 20.31
N LEU A 160 -15.12 -8.28 19.35
CA LEU A 160 -16.26 -7.37 19.57
C LEU A 160 -17.56 -8.13 19.87
N ARG A 161 -17.75 -9.32 19.29
CA ARG A 161 -18.90 -10.18 19.59
C ARG A 161 -18.83 -10.77 20.99
N VAL A 162 -17.64 -11.18 21.43
CA VAL A 162 -17.36 -11.60 22.81
C VAL A 162 -17.74 -10.49 23.79
N GLN A 163 -17.27 -9.26 23.55
CA GLN A 163 -17.59 -8.12 24.42
C GLN A 163 -19.08 -7.79 24.48
N ALA A 164 -19.81 -8.04 23.39
CA ALA A 164 -21.25 -7.83 23.34
C ALA A 164 -22.06 -8.97 24.01
N GLY A 165 -21.42 -10.07 24.42
CA GLY A 165 -22.12 -11.25 24.95
C GLY A 165 -22.97 -11.98 23.91
N LEU A 166 -22.63 -11.83 22.62
CA LEU A 166 -23.40 -12.37 21.49
C LEU A 166 -22.73 -13.60 20.86
N THR A 167 -21.79 -14.25 21.55
CA THR A 167 -21.08 -15.41 21.01
C THR A 167 -21.02 -16.55 22.02
N PRO A 168 -21.16 -17.81 21.57
CA PRO A 168 -20.81 -18.96 22.39
C PRO A 168 -19.30 -19.17 22.53
N THR A 169 -18.48 -18.47 21.73
CA THR A 169 -17.01 -18.56 21.75
C THR A 169 -16.47 -18.03 23.08
N PRO A 170 -15.78 -18.85 23.91
CA PRO A 170 -15.17 -18.36 25.13
C PRO A 170 -13.97 -17.44 24.79
N PRO A 171 -13.67 -16.41 25.60
CA PRO A 171 -12.51 -15.53 25.40
C PRO A 171 -11.18 -16.28 25.20
N ALA A 172 -10.99 -17.41 25.89
CA ALA A 172 -9.81 -18.26 25.78
C ALA A 172 -9.57 -18.85 24.37
N GLN A 173 -10.61 -18.89 23.52
CA GLN A 173 -10.47 -19.34 22.15
C GLN A 173 -9.68 -18.33 21.28
N LEU A 174 -9.78 -17.02 21.57
CA LEU A 174 -8.96 -16.02 20.88
C LEU A 174 -7.48 -16.27 21.11
N ASP A 175 -7.09 -16.63 22.33
CA ASP A 175 -5.72 -17.00 22.64
C ASP A 175 -5.27 -18.25 21.88
N ALA A 176 -6.12 -19.27 21.75
CA ALA A 176 -5.81 -20.46 20.99
C ALA A 176 -5.58 -20.16 19.50
N TRP A 177 -6.37 -19.25 18.91
CA TRP A 177 -6.15 -18.80 17.54
C TRP A 177 -4.86 -17.96 17.40
N LEU A 178 -4.55 -17.10 18.36
CA LEU A 178 -3.29 -16.34 18.38
C LEU A 178 -2.06 -17.25 18.53
N ASP A 179 -2.14 -18.33 19.29
CA ASP A 179 -1.05 -19.31 19.40
C ASP A 179 -0.65 -19.89 18.04
N VAL A 180 -1.61 -20.09 17.13
CA VAL A 180 -1.33 -20.58 15.78
C VAL A 180 -0.54 -19.57 14.96
N PHE A 181 -0.87 -18.29 15.05
CA PHE A 181 -0.06 -17.21 14.45
C PHE A 181 1.36 -17.19 14.99
N PHE A 182 1.48 -17.40 16.29
CA PHE A 182 2.73 -17.36 17.03
C PHE A 182 3.58 -18.64 16.92
N ALA A 183 3.02 -19.74 16.41
CA ALA A 183 3.77 -20.95 16.11
C ALA A 183 4.78 -20.72 14.97
N GLY A 184 4.55 -19.71 14.12
CA GLY A 184 5.47 -19.29 13.07
C GLY A 184 5.59 -20.32 11.93
N GLY A 185 6.71 -20.26 11.21
CA GLY A 185 6.98 -21.08 10.02
C GLY A 185 6.86 -20.29 8.72
N GLU A 186 6.40 -20.93 7.64
CA GLU A 186 6.21 -20.27 6.34
C GLU A 186 5.07 -19.22 6.34
N VAL A 187 4.11 -19.38 7.27
CA VAL A 187 3.00 -18.45 7.48
C VAL A 187 2.83 -18.23 8.98
N GLY A 188 2.86 -16.98 9.46
CA GLY A 188 2.77 -16.69 10.88
C GLY A 188 3.45 -15.37 11.26
N LEU A 189 3.65 -15.15 12.56
CA LEU A 189 4.28 -13.93 13.09
C LEU A 189 5.77 -14.18 13.35
N ASP A 190 6.60 -13.35 12.71
CA ASP A 190 8.00 -13.19 13.05
C ASP A 190 8.15 -12.03 14.04
N VAL A 191 8.43 -12.39 15.29
CA VAL A 191 8.53 -11.42 16.41
C VAL A 191 9.78 -10.55 16.31
N GLU A 192 10.88 -11.11 15.77
CA GLU A 192 12.15 -10.40 15.65
C GLU A 192 12.13 -9.39 14.51
N LEU A 193 11.50 -9.74 13.39
CA LEU A 193 11.30 -8.82 12.27
C LEU A 193 10.11 -7.89 12.49
N GLY A 194 9.16 -8.23 13.36
CA GLY A 194 7.89 -7.51 13.49
C GLY A 194 7.04 -7.63 12.21
N LEU A 195 7.09 -8.81 11.59
CA LEU A 195 6.54 -9.12 10.28
C LEU A 195 5.51 -10.24 10.41
N TYR A 196 4.35 -10.08 9.79
CA TYR A 196 3.51 -11.22 9.43
C TYR A 196 3.99 -11.82 8.10
N ALA A 197 4.41 -13.07 8.15
CA ALA A 197 4.88 -13.83 6.99
C ALA A 197 3.72 -14.58 6.32
N GLU A 198 3.69 -14.50 4.99
CA GLU A 198 2.91 -15.37 4.11
C GLU A 198 3.63 -15.49 2.75
N ARG A 199 3.09 -16.30 1.83
CA ARG A 199 3.65 -16.46 0.49
C ARG A 199 3.87 -15.11 -0.22
N GLY A 200 5.10 -14.89 -0.69
CA GLY A 200 5.52 -13.66 -1.36
C GLY A 200 5.84 -12.49 -0.42
N LEU A 201 5.58 -12.66 0.88
CA LEU A 201 5.89 -11.71 1.95
C LEU A 201 5.39 -10.27 1.65
N PRO A 202 4.16 -10.04 1.16
CA PRO A 202 3.70 -8.70 0.80
C PRO A 202 3.74 -7.72 1.98
N ASN A 203 4.41 -6.57 1.80
CA ASN A 203 4.42 -5.51 2.81
C ASN A 203 3.00 -5.03 3.12
N ALA A 204 2.12 -5.01 2.12
CA ALA A 204 0.73 -4.61 2.27
C ALA A 204 -0.03 -5.56 3.21
N TYR A 205 0.14 -6.88 3.09
CA TYR A 205 -0.65 -7.82 3.91
C TYR A 205 -0.04 -8.01 5.29
N ASP A 206 1.28 -7.82 5.44
CA ASP A 206 1.90 -7.63 6.75
C ASP A 206 1.23 -6.47 7.52
N LEU A 207 1.20 -5.28 6.89
CA LEU A 207 0.55 -4.09 7.47
C LEU A 207 -0.92 -4.37 7.83
N PHE A 208 -1.66 -4.99 6.90
CA PHE A 208 -3.06 -5.32 7.07
C PHE A 208 -3.30 -6.24 8.27
N THR A 209 -2.55 -7.34 8.37
CA THR A 209 -2.64 -8.27 9.50
C THR A 209 -2.31 -7.57 10.81
N ARG A 210 -1.22 -6.79 10.86
CA ARG A 210 -0.82 -6.06 12.07
C ARG A 210 -1.86 -5.01 12.49
N LEU A 211 -2.55 -4.37 11.55
CA LEU A 211 -3.65 -3.45 11.87
C LEU A 211 -4.78 -4.16 12.62
N HIS A 212 -5.25 -5.31 12.12
CA HIS A 212 -6.35 -6.03 12.77
C HIS A 212 -5.94 -6.68 14.10
N LEU A 213 -4.68 -7.12 14.23
CA LEU A 213 -4.14 -7.56 15.51
C LEU A 213 -3.97 -6.39 16.50
N THR A 214 -3.66 -5.19 16.00
CA THR A 214 -3.64 -3.96 16.83
C THR A 214 -5.05 -3.61 17.30
N ASP A 215 -6.05 -3.75 16.42
CA ASP A 215 -7.45 -3.50 16.76
C ASP A 215 -7.90 -4.37 17.95
N LEU A 216 -7.48 -5.64 18.05
CA LEU A 216 -7.75 -6.47 19.24
C LEU A 216 -7.32 -5.78 20.55
N LEU A 217 -6.09 -5.23 20.59
CA LEU A 217 -5.58 -4.54 21.78
C LEU A 217 -6.32 -3.22 22.04
N VAL A 218 -6.63 -2.46 20.99
CA VAL A 218 -7.42 -1.22 21.10
C VAL A 218 -8.81 -1.51 21.65
N GLN A 219 -9.43 -2.60 21.23
CA GLN A 219 -10.70 -3.09 21.75
C GLN A 219 -10.57 -3.76 23.12
N GLY A 220 -9.42 -3.68 23.80
CA GLY A 220 -9.28 -4.13 25.19
C GLY A 220 -9.07 -5.63 25.37
N PHE A 221 -8.55 -6.34 24.37
CA PHE A 221 -8.14 -7.74 24.55
C PHE A 221 -7.14 -7.90 25.70
N ASP A 222 -7.47 -8.77 26.66
CA ASP A 222 -6.71 -9.01 27.91
C ASP A 222 -6.33 -10.48 28.14
N GLY A 223 -6.37 -11.30 27.09
CA GLY A 223 -5.98 -12.72 27.15
C GLY A 223 -4.49 -12.96 27.38
N ARG A 224 -4.10 -14.24 27.53
CA ARG A 224 -2.72 -14.64 27.88
C ARG A 224 -1.66 -14.21 26.85
N ASN A 225 -2.05 -14.03 25.59
CA ASN A 225 -1.15 -13.56 24.54
C ASN A 225 -1.02 -12.03 24.46
N ARG A 226 -1.70 -11.25 25.33
CA ARG A 226 -1.68 -9.77 25.28
C ARG A 226 -0.26 -9.20 25.25
N GLU A 227 0.60 -9.60 26.19
CA GLU A 227 1.96 -9.07 26.30
C GLU A 227 2.82 -9.45 25.08
N ARG A 228 2.71 -10.71 24.64
CA ARG A 228 3.42 -11.21 23.45
C ARG A 228 2.98 -10.47 22.18
N LEU A 229 1.69 -10.20 22.07
CA LEU A 229 1.13 -9.42 20.96
C LEU A 229 1.60 -7.97 20.99
N ALA A 230 1.58 -7.32 22.16
CA ALA A 230 2.10 -5.96 22.30
C ALA A 230 3.60 -5.88 21.91
N ALA A 231 4.42 -6.83 22.34
CA ALA A 231 5.83 -6.90 21.98
C ALA A 231 6.04 -7.04 20.46
N PHE A 232 5.28 -7.94 19.80
CA PHE A 232 5.29 -8.08 18.35
C PHE A 232 4.91 -6.78 17.63
N LEU A 233 3.87 -6.08 18.10
CA LEU A 233 3.41 -4.84 17.49
C LEU A 233 4.37 -3.67 17.69
N VAL A 234 5.14 -3.63 18.79
CA VAL A 234 6.23 -2.65 18.97
C VAL A 234 7.32 -2.86 17.90
N THR A 235 7.75 -4.10 17.66
CA THR A 235 8.70 -4.39 16.58
C THR A 235 8.10 -4.06 15.21
N GLY A 236 6.82 -4.38 15.00
CA GLY A 236 6.10 -4.04 13.77
C GLY A 236 5.93 -2.54 13.54
N LEU A 237 5.78 -1.74 14.60
CA LEU A 237 5.77 -0.27 14.51
C LEU A 237 7.10 0.24 13.97
N ARG A 238 8.23 -0.22 14.53
CA ARG A 238 9.58 0.14 14.07
C ARG A 238 9.78 -0.22 12.60
N ARG A 239 9.36 -1.42 12.21
CA ARG A 239 9.37 -1.86 10.80
C ARG A 239 8.54 -0.93 9.91
N SER A 240 7.33 -0.57 10.35
CA SER A 240 6.43 0.31 9.58
C SER A 240 7.00 1.71 9.40
N LEU A 241 7.58 2.30 10.45
CA LEU A 241 8.25 3.61 10.39
C LEU A 241 9.44 3.60 9.42
N ALA A 242 10.21 2.50 9.41
CA ALA A 242 11.36 2.34 8.53
C ALA A 242 10.98 2.11 7.06
N LEU A 243 9.84 1.46 6.79
CA LEU A 243 9.37 1.16 5.43
C LEU A 243 8.41 2.20 4.85
N GLN A 244 7.98 3.20 5.62
CA GLN A 244 7.24 4.33 5.09
C GLN A 244 8.18 5.25 4.29
N LEU A 245 7.78 5.58 3.07
CA LEU A 245 8.48 6.48 2.16
C LEU A 245 8.15 7.95 2.45
N SER A 246 8.93 8.87 1.88
CA SER A 246 8.87 10.30 2.20
C SER A 246 7.55 10.97 1.82
N ASP A 247 6.86 10.42 0.82
CA ASP A 247 5.51 10.84 0.40
C ASP A 247 4.40 10.25 1.30
N GLY A 248 4.72 9.36 2.23
CA GLY A 248 3.76 8.64 3.08
C GLY A 248 3.30 7.29 2.54
N SER A 249 3.72 6.91 1.34
CA SER A 249 3.43 5.59 0.77
C SER A 249 4.25 4.48 1.46
N LEU A 250 3.78 3.25 1.34
CA LEU A 250 4.48 2.07 1.82
C LEU A 250 5.48 1.59 0.75
N ALA A 251 6.70 1.25 1.15
CA ALA A 251 7.68 0.63 0.27
C ALA A 251 7.10 -0.59 -0.47
N SER A 252 7.28 -0.62 -1.80
CA SER A 252 6.84 -1.70 -2.67
C SER A 252 7.48 -3.03 -2.28
N GLY A 253 6.69 -4.08 -2.36
CA GLY A 253 7.07 -5.42 -1.94
C GLY A 253 5.93 -6.37 -2.23
N TYR A 254 6.03 -7.06 -3.37
CA TYR A 254 4.97 -7.94 -3.90
C TYR A 254 3.69 -7.16 -4.28
N ARG A 255 2.53 -7.79 -4.15
CA ARG A 255 1.21 -7.25 -4.57
C ARG A 255 0.66 -6.14 -3.66
N SER A 256 -0.30 -5.38 -4.21
CA SER A 256 -1.19 -4.43 -3.51
C SER A 256 -0.57 -3.14 -2.94
N THR A 257 0.74 -2.88 -3.02
CA THR A 257 1.35 -1.69 -2.40
C THR A 257 0.90 -0.35 -2.99
N GLY A 258 0.36 -0.34 -4.21
CA GLY A 258 -0.25 0.84 -4.84
C GLY A 258 -1.74 1.06 -4.55
N GLN A 259 -2.36 0.30 -3.65
CA GLN A 259 -3.76 0.46 -3.29
C GLN A 259 -3.94 1.49 -2.17
N THR A 260 -5.03 2.27 -2.18
CA THR A 260 -5.26 3.35 -1.20
C THR A 260 -5.59 2.83 0.19
N TRP A 261 -6.13 1.60 0.30
CA TRP A 261 -6.36 1.01 1.62
C TRP A 261 -5.06 0.80 2.40
N VAL A 262 -3.91 0.64 1.74
CA VAL A 262 -2.60 0.57 2.40
C VAL A 262 -2.28 1.90 3.08
N LEU A 263 -2.64 3.03 2.46
CA LEU A 263 -2.47 4.35 3.05
C LEU A 263 -3.43 4.55 4.23
N GLY A 264 -4.71 4.19 4.07
CA GLY A 264 -5.68 4.21 5.16
C GLY A 264 -5.24 3.34 6.35
N ALA A 265 -4.72 2.14 6.08
CA ALA A 265 -4.21 1.23 7.09
C ALA A 265 -3.00 1.79 7.83
N GLN A 266 -2.10 2.50 7.16
CA GLN A 266 -1.01 3.22 7.83
C GLN A 266 -1.53 4.31 8.77
N VAL A 267 -2.49 5.13 8.32
CA VAL A 267 -3.11 6.17 9.16
C VAL A 267 -3.73 5.54 10.41
N ALA A 268 -4.50 4.46 10.26
CA ALA A 268 -5.13 3.74 11.35
C ALA A 268 -4.10 3.11 12.30
N LEU A 269 -3.10 2.39 11.78
CA LEU A 269 -2.11 1.69 12.59
C LEU A 269 -1.26 2.66 13.41
N PHE A 270 -0.76 3.74 12.82
CA PHE A 270 0.07 4.71 13.53
C PHE A 270 -0.75 5.46 14.60
N THR A 271 -2.02 5.76 14.31
CA THR A 271 -2.93 6.37 15.30
C THR A 271 -3.20 5.41 16.46
N ALA A 272 -3.54 4.15 16.16
CA ALA A 272 -3.81 3.12 17.16
C ALA A 272 -2.57 2.82 18.03
N SER A 273 -1.38 2.82 17.43
CA SER A 273 -0.11 2.64 18.16
C SER A 273 0.09 3.73 19.22
N ARG A 274 -0.30 4.98 18.92
CA ARG A 274 -0.28 6.10 19.88
C ARG A 274 -1.28 5.93 21.00
N VAL A 275 -2.51 5.53 20.67
CA VAL A 275 -3.54 5.26 21.69
C VAL A 275 -3.10 4.17 22.67
N LEU A 276 -2.41 3.14 22.17
CA LEU A 276 -1.89 2.04 22.97
C LEU A 276 -0.55 2.34 23.65
N GLY A 277 0.12 3.44 23.32
CA GLY A 277 1.46 3.77 23.81
C GLY A 277 2.53 2.74 23.39
N LEU A 278 2.44 2.18 22.17
CA LEU A 278 3.35 1.13 21.70
C LEU A 278 4.74 1.67 21.35
N GLY A 279 5.73 1.48 22.21
CA GLY A 279 7.11 1.89 21.95
C GLY A 279 7.50 3.13 22.75
N THR A 280 8.59 3.78 22.35
CA THR A 280 9.14 4.96 23.04
C THR A 280 8.38 6.24 22.70
N PRO A 281 8.49 7.31 23.50
CA PRO A 281 7.90 8.61 23.16
C PRO A 281 8.37 9.18 21.82
N ALA A 282 9.64 8.97 21.46
CA ALA A 282 10.18 9.38 20.16
C ALA A 282 9.52 8.62 19.00
N GLU A 283 9.30 7.31 19.17
CA GLU A 283 8.57 6.49 18.18
C GLU A 283 7.09 6.90 18.08
N GLN A 284 6.45 7.32 19.17
CA GLN A 284 5.07 7.85 19.12
C GLN A 284 4.98 9.14 18.31
N GLU A 285 5.95 10.04 18.46
CA GLU A 285 6.00 11.28 17.69
C GLU A 285 6.28 10.99 16.21
N GLN A 286 7.18 10.04 15.92
CA GLN A 286 7.39 9.57 14.55
C GLN A 286 6.13 8.95 13.95
N ALA A 287 5.37 8.17 14.73
CA ALA A 287 4.09 7.60 14.33
C ALA A 287 3.05 8.69 14.03
N ARG A 288 2.98 9.75 14.85
CA ARG A 288 2.10 10.91 14.59
C ARG A 288 2.41 11.53 13.23
N LEU A 289 3.67 11.84 12.96
CA LEU A 289 4.09 12.42 11.69
C LEU A 289 3.88 11.43 10.53
N ALA A 290 4.11 10.13 10.74
CA ALA A 290 3.89 9.09 9.75
C ALA A 290 2.41 8.92 9.36
N ALA A 291 1.49 9.03 10.32
CA ALA A 291 0.05 9.06 10.06
C ALA A 291 -0.33 10.23 9.15
N TRP A 292 0.21 11.42 9.42
CA TRP A 292 -0.02 12.61 8.59
C TRP A 292 0.58 12.50 7.19
N ARG A 293 1.78 11.91 7.02
CA ARG A 293 2.34 11.62 5.69
C ARG A 293 1.41 10.69 4.89
N ALA A 294 0.99 9.57 5.49
CA ALA A 294 0.08 8.62 4.84
C ALA A 294 -1.29 9.25 4.52
N PHE A 295 -1.81 10.12 5.39
CA PHE A 295 -3.06 10.85 5.14
C PHE A 295 -2.95 11.80 3.94
N ARG A 296 -1.83 12.51 3.80
CA ARG A 296 -1.60 13.37 2.62
C ARG A 296 -1.61 12.57 1.33
N ALA A 297 -0.93 11.41 1.30
CA ALA A 297 -0.98 10.51 0.15
C ALA A 297 -2.41 9.96 -0.09
N LEU A 298 -3.15 9.63 0.97
CA LEU A 298 -4.52 9.11 0.87
C LEU A 298 -5.47 10.15 0.27
N ALA A 299 -5.29 11.43 0.62
CA ALA A 299 -6.12 12.53 0.12
C ALA A 299 -6.06 12.68 -1.42
N LEU A 300 -4.95 12.26 -2.04
CA LEU A 300 -4.83 12.22 -3.50
C LEU A 300 -5.81 11.24 -4.16
N GLY A 301 -6.38 10.28 -3.42
CA GLY A 301 -7.34 9.33 -3.95
C GLY A 301 -8.72 9.93 -4.26
N LEU A 302 -8.99 11.17 -3.86
CA LEU A 302 -10.26 11.83 -4.18
C LEU A 302 -10.30 12.20 -5.66
N ARG A 303 -11.09 11.45 -6.45
CA ARG A 303 -11.30 11.77 -7.86
C ARG A 303 -12.14 13.04 -8.01
N PRO A 304 -11.83 13.93 -8.98
CA PRO A 304 -12.69 15.08 -9.26
C PRO A 304 -14.11 14.67 -9.65
N ASP A 305 -14.25 13.65 -10.51
CA ASP A 305 -15.52 13.25 -11.14
C ASP A 305 -15.84 11.76 -10.92
N GLY A 306 -15.83 11.28 -9.68
CA GLY A 306 -16.21 9.89 -9.42
C GLY A 306 -16.05 9.44 -7.98
N VAL A 307 -16.16 8.13 -7.77
CA VAL A 307 -15.92 7.53 -6.46
C VAL A 307 -14.47 7.67 -6.04
N PHE A 308 -14.23 7.76 -4.73
CA PHE A 308 -12.88 7.74 -4.16
C PHE A 308 -12.08 6.53 -4.71
N SER A 309 -10.84 6.77 -5.13
CA SER A 309 -10.06 5.78 -5.87
C SER A 309 -9.54 4.65 -4.97
N PRO A 310 -9.64 3.37 -5.40
CA PRO A 310 -9.04 2.23 -4.68
C PRO A 310 -7.52 2.11 -4.89
N VAL A 311 -6.94 2.92 -5.78
CA VAL A 311 -5.52 2.90 -6.17
C VAL A 311 -4.91 4.29 -6.06
N GLN A 312 -3.59 4.38 -5.97
CA GLN A 312 -2.85 5.64 -5.82
C GLN A 312 -2.73 6.39 -7.17
N ASN A 313 -3.86 6.58 -7.84
CA ASN A 313 -4.09 7.44 -8.99
C ASN A 313 -5.57 7.84 -9.06
N VAL A 314 -5.90 8.85 -9.85
CA VAL A 314 -7.26 9.36 -10.04
C VAL A 314 -7.72 9.24 -11.49
N LEU A 315 -7.11 8.30 -12.24
CA LEU A 315 -7.57 7.95 -13.58
C LEU A 315 -9.01 7.40 -13.54
N PRO A 316 -9.76 7.53 -14.65
CA PRO A 316 -11.08 6.89 -14.77
C PRO A 316 -11.04 5.40 -14.44
N ALA A 317 -12.04 4.93 -13.68
CA ALA A 317 -12.09 3.57 -13.14
C ALA A 317 -12.08 2.49 -14.24
N GLU A 318 -12.64 2.81 -15.41
CA GLU A 318 -12.74 1.95 -16.59
C GLU A 318 -11.37 1.64 -17.19
N LEU A 319 -10.37 2.50 -16.98
CA LEU A 319 -9.01 2.24 -17.47
C LEU A 319 -8.30 1.15 -16.67
N ARG A 320 -8.70 0.94 -15.41
CA ARG A 320 -8.16 -0.08 -14.50
C ARG A 320 -6.63 -0.06 -14.38
N VAL A 321 -6.03 1.13 -14.46
CA VAL A 321 -4.58 1.33 -14.30
C VAL A 321 -4.20 1.23 -12.83
N GLY A 322 -3.25 0.35 -12.52
CA GLY A 322 -2.83 0.03 -11.16
C GLY A 322 -3.73 -0.95 -10.40
N TYR A 323 -4.78 -1.45 -11.04
CA TYR A 323 -5.69 -2.42 -10.45
C TYR A 323 -5.10 -3.84 -10.51
N GLU A 324 -5.27 -4.60 -9.44
CA GLU A 324 -5.06 -6.04 -9.45
C GLU A 324 -6.30 -6.74 -10.02
N ALA A 325 -6.17 -8.01 -10.37
CA ALA A 325 -7.29 -8.80 -10.91
C ALA A 325 -8.49 -8.90 -9.96
N TYR A 326 -8.27 -8.69 -8.66
CA TYR A 326 -9.30 -8.69 -7.62
C TYR A 326 -9.70 -7.29 -7.18
N THR A 327 -9.06 -6.21 -7.67
CA THR A 327 -9.37 -4.84 -7.26
C THR A 327 -10.66 -4.36 -7.91
N ALA A 328 -11.60 -3.85 -7.12
CA ALA A 328 -12.69 -3.02 -7.62
C ALA A 328 -12.91 -1.84 -6.68
N ASP A 329 -13.43 -0.75 -7.23
CA ASP A 329 -13.74 0.47 -6.49
C ASP A 329 -14.70 0.14 -5.36
N GLY A 330 -15.74 -0.64 -5.64
CA GLY A 330 -16.83 -0.98 -4.74
C GLY A 330 -16.43 -1.66 -3.43
N HIS A 331 -15.20 -2.18 -3.28
CA HIS A 331 -14.74 -2.74 -2.00
C HIS A 331 -13.43 -2.14 -1.47
N TYR A 332 -12.46 -1.81 -2.33
CA TYR A 332 -11.19 -1.26 -1.83
C TYR A 332 -11.24 0.24 -1.50
N SER A 333 -12.16 1.00 -2.12
CA SER A 333 -12.37 2.40 -1.75
C SER A 333 -13.08 2.53 -0.40
N PRO A 334 -14.22 1.85 -0.14
CA PRO A 334 -14.79 1.81 1.21
C PRO A 334 -13.83 1.27 2.27
N LEU A 335 -12.98 0.28 1.94
CA LEU A 335 -11.97 -0.23 2.87
C LEU A 335 -10.97 0.85 3.27
N ALA A 336 -10.45 1.62 2.31
CA ALA A 336 -9.52 2.72 2.59
C ALA A 336 -10.15 3.79 3.49
N LEU A 337 -11.38 4.18 3.17
CA LEU A 337 -12.15 5.16 3.95
C LEU A 337 -12.48 4.65 5.35
N ALA A 338 -12.76 3.36 5.50
CA ALA A 338 -13.05 2.76 6.80
C ALA A 338 -11.84 2.76 7.74
N PHE A 339 -10.62 2.59 7.21
CA PHE A 339 -9.41 2.75 8.02
C PHE A 339 -9.17 4.20 8.41
N LEU A 340 -9.50 5.17 7.55
CA LEU A 340 -9.54 6.57 7.96
C LEU A 340 -10.59 6.81 9.06
N ALA A 341 -11.76 6.20 8.95
CA ALA A 341 -12.81 6.27 9.96
C ALA A 341 -12.36 5.70 11.32
N ASP A 342 -11.68 4.55 11.31
CA ASP A 342 -11.03 3.99 12.51
C ASP A 342 -10.03 4.98 13.11
N ALA A 343 -9.19 5.63 12.29
CA ALA A 343 -8.24 6.63 12.79
C ALA A 343 -8.95 7.85 13.42
N VAL A 344 -10.00 8.37 12.77
CA VAL A 344 -10.80 9.51 13.26
C VAL A 344 -11.45 9.19 14.60
N VAL A 345 -12.04 8.01 14.77
CA VAL A 345 -12.60 7.56 16.06
C VAL A 345 -11.55 7.51 17.15
N HIS A 346 -10.30 7.23 16.80
CA HIS A 346 -9.15 7.22 17.72
C HIS A 346 -8.45 8.59 17.85
N GLY A 347 -9.08 9.67 17.40
CA GLY A 347 -8.60 11.04 17.58
C GLY A 347 -7.64 11.55 16.50
N PHE A 348 -7.49 10.87 15.37
CA PHE A 348 -6.73 11.42 14.26
C PHE A 348 -7.38 12.72 13.74
N GLY A 349 -6.60 13.79 13.65
CA GLY A 349 -7.07 15.11 13.20
C GLY A 349 -7.60 16.04 14.30
N THR A 350 -7.56 15.65 15.57
CA THR A 350 -7.91 16.55 16.69
C THR A 350 -6.78 17.54 17.01
N ASP A 351 -5.54 17.14 16.75
CA ASP A 351 -4.36 17.98 16.90
C ASP A 351 -4.18 18.88 15.68
N ALA A 352 -3.49 20.02 15.84
CA ALA A 352 -3.13 20.87 14.72
C ALA A 352 -2.31 20.07 13.68
N PRO A 353 -2.62 20.19 12.38
CA PRO A 353 -1.89 19.49 11.34
C PRO A 353 -0.43 19.97 11.32
N PRO A 354 0.55 19.05 11.23
CA PRO A 354 1.95 19.43 11.09
C PRO A 354 2.18 20.16 9.76
N SER A 355 3.08 21.12 9.78
CA SER A 355 3.56 21.79 8.59
C SER A 355 4.26 20.81 7.65
N THR A 356 4.36 21.17 6.37
CA THR A 356 5.15 20.38 5.41
C THR A 356 6.60 20.27 5.85
N ALA A 357 7.19 21.33 6.41
CA ALA A 357 8.56 21.31 6.90
C ALA A 357 8.76 20.25 8.01
N GLU A 358 7.81 20.09 8.93
CA GLU A 358 7.84 19.05 9.96
C GLU A 358 7.73 17.64 9.36
N LEU A 359 6.85 17.46 8.37
CA LEU A 359 6.69 16.16 7.68
C LEU A 359 7.90 15.81 6.81
N ASP A 360 8.61 16.80 6.29
CA ASP A 360 9.78 16.60 5.44
C ASP A 360 11.09 16.53 6.26
N ALA A 361 11.08 16.90 7.54
CA ALA A 361 12.22 16.83 8.46
C ALA A 361 12.47 15.41 9.01
N ARG A 362 12.63 14.43 8.12
CA ARG A 362 12.92 13.04 8.50
C ARG A 362 14.41 12.83 8.83
N PRO A 363 14.76 12.17 9.95
CA PRO A 363 16.13 11.75 10.20
C PRO A 363 16.58 10.74 9.13
N ALA A 364 17.90 10.62 8.97
CA ALA A 364 18.46 9.53 8.19
C ALA A 364 18.09 8.19 8.85
N ALA A 365 17.48 7.29 8.08
CA ALA A 365 17.10 5.96 8.54
C ALA A 365 17.36 4.96 7.42
N VAL A 366 18.07 3.88 7.73
CA VAL A 366 18.34 2.76 6.83
C VAL A 366 17.79 1.49 7.45
N ARG A 367 17.02 0.73 6.68
CA ARG A 367 16.57 -0.62 7.01
C ARG A 367 16.96 -1.53 5.86
N ALA A 368 17.83 -2.49 6.13
CA ALA A 368 18.14 -3.58 5.23
C ALA A 368 17.66 -4.89 5.89
N GLU A 369 16.81 -5.63 5.20
CA GLU A 369 16.32 -6.93 5.63
C GLU A 369 16.96 -8.02 4.77
N GLY A 370 17.59 -8.99 5.43
CA GLY A 370 18.10 -10.20 4.80
C GLY A 370 16.99 -11.19 4.46
N ALA A 371 17.29 -12.49 4.48
CA ALA A 371 16.27 -13.51 4.35
C ALA A 371 15.19 -13.35 5.45
N PRO A 372 13.90 -13.58 5.14
CA PRO A 372 13.40 -14.07 3.87
C PRO A 372 12.96 -12.97 2.88
N THR A 373 12.99 -11.68 3.26
CA THR A 373 12.41 -10.62 2.44
C THR A 373 13.37 -10.07 1.39
N HIS A 374 14.65 -9.93 1.70
CA HIS A 374 15.68 -9.33 0.84
C HIS A 374 15.30 -7.92 0.34
N ARG A 375 14.69 -7.11 1.22
CA ARG A 375 14.21 -5.75 0.91
C ARG A 375 14.83 -4.72 1.84
N GLY A 376 14.88 -3.49 1.38
CA GLY A 376 15.35 -2.39 2.21
C GLY A 376 14.73 -1.07 1.82
N ALA A 377 14.78 -0.13 2.76
CA ALA A 377 14.38 1.24 2.54
C ALA A 377 15.39 2.18 3.20
N VAL A 378 15.59 3.32 2.56
CA VAL A 378 16.36 4.43 3.12
C VAL A 378 15.53 5.69 3.04
N SER A 379 15.58 6.51 4.08
CA SER A 379 14.94 7.83 4.10
C SER A 379 15.89 8.85 4.68
N ARG A 380 15.93 10.05 4.08
CA ARG A 380 16.64 11.22 4.61
C ARG A 380 15.93 12.48 4.15
N GLY A 381 15.37 13.22 5.12
CA GLY A 381 14.58 14.41 4.83
C GLY A 381 13.43 14.10 3.86
N ARG A 382 13.47 14.76 2.70
CA ARG A 382 12.48 14.64 1.63
C ARG A 382 12.68 13.44 0.73
N VAL A 383 13.79 12.71 0.84
CA VAL A 383 14.10 11.64 -0.12
C VAL A 383 13.94 10.30 0.56
N SER A 384 13.23 9.38 -0.09
CA SER A 384 13.25 7.96 0.30
C SER A 384 13.37 7.06 -0.91
N ILE A 385 14.09 5.96 -0.74
CA ILE A 385 14.16 4.85 -1.70
C ILE A 385 13.71 3.55 -1.06
N ALA A 386 13.17 2.64 -1.89
CA ALA A 386 12.97 1.24 -1.56
C ALA A 386 13.68 0.35 -2.58
N VAL A 387 14.26 -0.75 -2.11
CA VAL A 387 15.08 -1.68 -2.90
C VAL A 387 14.60 -3.11 -2.66
N GLN A 388 14.51 -3.89 -3.74
CA GLN A 388 14.34 -5.34 -3.68
C GLN A 388 15.56 -6.02 -4.29
N ALA A 389 16.27 -6.82 -3.50
CA ALA A 389 17.44 -7.55 -3.97
C ALA A 389 17.06 -8.91 -4.58
N ASP A 390 15.93 -9.47 -4.15
CA ASP A 390 15.33 -10.70 -4.68
C ASP A 390 13.80 -10.54 -4.76
N ALA A 391 13.31 -10.14 -5.94
CA ALA A 391 11.92 -9.82 -6.18
C ALA A 391 11.19 -10.97 -6.90
N ASP A 392 9.91 -11.17 -6.60
CA ASP A 392 9.06 -12.03 -7.42
C ASP A 392 8.77 -11.31 -8.75
N PRO A 393 9.25 -11.84 -9.90
CA PRO A 393 9.15 -11.17 -11.20
C PRO A 393 7.71 -11.05 -11.73
N THR A 394 6.76 -11.74 -11.09
CA THR A 394 5.32 -11.60 -11.41
C THR A 394 4.80 -10.25 -10.96
N TYR A 395 5.28 -9.75 -9.82
CA TYR A 395 4.73 -8.58 -9.17
C TYR A 395 5.68 -7.38 -9.19
N ASP A 396 6.99 -7.60 -9.16
CA ASP A 396 7.97 -6.54 -9.04
C ASP A 396 9.26 -6.83 -9.81
N ALA A 397 10.24 -5.94 -9.71
CA ALA A 397 11.57 -6.12 -10.28
C ALA A 397 12.66 -5.98 -9.20
N CYS A 398 13.83 -6.54 -9.47
CA CYS A 398 14.98 -6.37 -8.58
C CYS A 398 15.70 -5.05 -8.86
N GLY A 399 16.11 -4.34 -7.82
CA GLY A 399 16.76 -3.03 -7.89
C GLY A 399 15.99 -1.98 -7.09
N LEU A 400 16.12 -0.71 -7.50
CA LEU A 400 15.40 0.43 -6.93
C LEU A 400 13.92 0.33 -7.33
N VAL A 401 12.99 0.00 -6.42
CA VAL A 401 11.56 -0.21 -6.74
C VAL A 401 10.68 0.99 -6.37
N ASP A 402 11.13 1.86 -5.47
CA ASP A 402 10.50 3.15 -5.20
C ASP A 402 11.52 4.28 -4.97
N LEU A 403 11.16 5.49 -5.40
CA LEU A 403 11.82 6.75 -5.11
C LEU A 403 10.81 7.89 -4.96
N THR A 404 10.85 8.56 -3.82
CA THR A 404 9.87 9.58 -3.44
C THR A 404 10.55 10.85 -2.96
N PHE A 405 9.86 11.99 -3.13
CA PHE A 405 10.39 13.33 -2.85
C PHE A 405 9.53 14.15 -1.88
N GLY A 406 9.13 13.60 -0.73
CA GLY A 406 8.40 14.33 0.31
C GLY A 406 6.92 14.51 -0.01
N THR A 407 6.19 15.13 0.92
CA THR A 407 4.71 15.04 0.93
C THR A 407 3.96 15.94 -0.04
N GLU A 408 4.64 16.90 -0.68
CA GLU A 408 4.03 17.87 -1.61
C GLU A 408 4.38 17.59 -3.08
N ARG A 409 5.01 16.44 -3.33
CA ARG A 409 5.51 16.09 -4.65
C ARG A 409 4.61 15.05 -5.29
N SER A 410 4.47 15.18 -6.60
CA SER A 410 3.60 14.34 -7.41
C SER A 410 4.38 13.50 -8.42
N LEU A 411 5.64 13.85 -8.70
CA LEU A 411 6.55 12.95 -9.38
C LEU A 411 6.96 11.84 -8.43
N VAL A 412 6.27 10.72 -8.57
CA VAL A 412 6.76 9.45 -8.04
C VAL A 412 7.64 8.83 -9.10
N PHE A 413 8.91 8.63 -8.76
CA PHE A 413 9.78 7.80 -9.55
C PHE A 413 9.74 6.41 -8.96
N VAL A 414 9.52 5.44 -9.83
CA VAL A 414 9.44 4.03 -9.45
C VAL A 414 8.26 3.70 -8.52
N THR A 415 7.21 3.22 -9.16
CA THR A 415 6.65 1.91 -8.83
C THR A 415 6.96 1.11 -10.08
N ALA A 416 7.55 -0.08 -9.96
CA ALA A 416 7.99 -0.85 -11.13
C ALA A 416 6.96 -0.75 -12.27
N ALA A 417 7.43 -0.42 -13.48
CA ALA A 417 6.58 -0.13 -14.62
C ALA A 417 6.66 -1.28 -15.63
N ARG A 418 5.53 -1.63 -16.24
CA ARG A 418 5.49 -2.66 -17.29
C ARG A 418 4.80 -2.10 -18.51
N HIS A 419 5.07 -2.71 -19.67
CA HIS A 419 4.33 -2.35 -20.87
C HIS A 419 2.86 -2.79 -20.73
N SER A 420 1.93 -2.00 -21.24
CA SER A 420 0.48 -2.19 -21.05
C SER A 420 -0.06 -3.46 -21.73
N SER A 421 0.68 -4.00 -22.70
CA SER A 421 0.40 -5.30 -23.33
C SER A 421 0.98 -6.50 -22.58
N GLY A 422 1.71 -6.29 -21.47
CA GLY A 422 2.46 -7.31 -20.74
C GLY A 422 3.98 -7.18 -20.91
N GLY A 423 4.73 -8.11 -20.33
CA GLY A 423 6.19 -8.10 -20.31
C GLY A 423 6.76 -7.91 -18.90
N PRO A 424 8.10 -7.88 -18.77
CA PRO A 424 8.74 -7.76 -17.47
C PRO A 424 8.51 -6.39 -16.83
N TRP A 425 8.62 -6.36 -15.51
CA TRP A 425 8.71 -5.13 -14.74
C TRP A 425 10.07 -4.45 -14.95
N LEU A 426 10.03 -3.14 -15.17
CA LEU A 426 11.18 -2.27 -15.37
C LEU A 426 11.27 -1.28 -14.21
N VAL A 427 12.50 -1.04 -13.77
CA VAL A 427 12.86 -0.01 -12.79
C VAL A 427 14.02 0.82 -13.34
N PRO A 428 14.31 1.99 -12.77
CA PRO A 428 15.53 2.70 -13.12
C PRO A 428 16.75 1.85 -12.85
N GLY A 429 17.61 1.72 -13.86
CA GLY A 429 18.88 1.03 -13.70
C GLY A 429 19.50 0.53 -14.99
N LEU A 430 20.51 -0.31 -14.82
CA LEU A 430 21.37 -0.78 -15.88
C LEU A 430 20.65 -1.74 -16.85
N ALA A 431 20.82 -1.44 -18.13
CA ALA A 431 20.58 -2.35 -19.23
C ALA A 431 21.85 -2.48 -20.09
N LEU A 432 22.11 -3.68 -20.58
CA LEU A 432 23.29 -4.00 -21.38
C LEU A 432 22.97 -3.97 -22.88
N ARG A 433 23.98 -3.66 -23.70
CA ARG A 433 23.86 -3.57 -25.16
C ARG A 433 25.17 -3.97 -25.83
N ASP A 434 25.10 -4.78 -26.88
CA ASP A 434 26.31 -5.25 -27.58
C ASP A 434 26.86 -4.21 -28.58
N GLU A 435 25.97 -3.51 -29.29
CA GLU A 435 26.33 -2.66 -30.42
C GLU A 435 25.99 -1.18 -30.21
N ALA A 436 26.62 -0.31 -31.02
CA ALA A 436 26.28 1.11 -31.09
C ALA A 436 24.86 1.35 -31.66
N GLY A 437 24.39 2.59 -31.58
CA GLY A 437 23.12 3.04 -32.14
C GLY A 437 21.86 2.50 -31.45
N ALA A 438 20.85 2.19 -32.26
CA ALA A 438 19.50 1.82 -31.82
C ALA A 438 19.34 0.37 -31.34
N ALA A 439 20.45 -0.33 -31.03
CA ALA A 439 20.42 -1.77 -30.78
C ALA A 439 19.51 -2.14 -29.60
N PRO A 440 18.97 -3.38 -29.59
CA PRO A 440 18.23 -3.92 -28.45
C PRO A 440 19.02 -3.83 -27.15
N VAL A 441 18.31 -3.81 -26.03
CA VAL A 441 18.93 -3.76 -24.70
C VAL A 441 18.40 -4.89 -23.83
N THR A 442 19.28 -5.40 -22.97
CA THR A 442 18.95 -6.42 -21.97
C THR A 442 18.89 -5.73 -20.60
N PRO A 443 17.69 -5.36 -20.10
CA PRO A 443 17.56 -4.81 -18.75
C PRO A 443 17.98 -5.87 -17.72
N LEU A 444 18.73 -5.48 -16.69
CA LEU A 444 19.17 -6.42 -15.65
C LEU A 444 18.08 -6.70 -14.61
N CYS A 445 17.20 -5.73 -14.36
CA CYS A 445 16.19 -5.81 -13.31
C CYS A 445 15.23 -7.02 -13.36
N PRO A 446 14.81 -7.55 -14.54
CA PRO A 446 13.91 -8.69 -14.60
C PRO A 446 14.65 -10.03 -14.70
N LEU A 447 15.99 -10.04 -14.79
CA LEU A 447 16.75 -11.26 -14.92
C LEU A 447 16.79 -12.00 -13.58
N PRO A 448 16.58 -13.34 -13.57
CA PRO A 448 16.78 -14.16 -12.40
C PRO A 448 18.17 -13.96 -11.83
N ARG A 449 18.29 -13.95 -10.50
CA ARG A 449 19.56 -13.73 -9.81
C ARG A 449 19.63 -14.51 -8.51
N ARG A 450 20.84 -14.81 -8.06
CA ARG A 450 21.13 -15.37 -6.74
C ARG A 450 21.98 -14.39 -5.96
N LEU A 451 21.57 -14.04 -4.75
CA LEU A 451 22.36 -13.14 -3.91
C LEU A 451 23.66 -13.83 -3.47
N ALA A 452 24.79 -13.21 -3.83
CA ALA A 452 26.12 -13.57 -3.36
C ALA A 452 26.46 -12.80 -2.07
N VAL A 453 26.03 -11.53 -2.00
CA VAL A 453 26.04 -10.71 -0.79
C VAL A 453 24.61 -10.22 -0.57
N PRO A 454 23.98 -10.53 0.58
CA PRO A 454 22.64 -10.05 0.90
C PRO A 454 22.56 -8.52 0.87
N LEU A 455 21.33 -8.00 0.76
CA LEU A 455 21.10 -6.57 0.92
C LEU A 455 21.55 -6.12 2.32
N GLN A 456 22.36 -5.08 2.35
CA GLN A 456 22.92 -4.52 3.57
C GLN A 456 22.93 -2.99 3.50
N ALA A 457 23.01 -2.36 4.68
CA ALA A 457 23.26 -0.93 4.78
C ALA A 457 24.65 -0.59 4.22
N ASP A 458 24.74 0.53 3.51
CA ASP A 458 25.98 1.14 3.06
C ASP A 458 26.09 2.54 3.69
N GLY A 459 26.75 2.61 4.85
CA GLY A 459 26.75 3.79 5.72
C GLY A 459 25.36 4.14 6.28
N ASP A 460 25.16 5.41 6.64
CA ASP A 460 23.96 5.89 7.34
C ASP A 460 22.80 6.25 6.40
N ALA A 461 23.02 6.19 5.08
CA ALA A 461 22.05 6.63 4.09
C ALA A 461 22.15 5.86 2.76
N GLY A 462 22.62 4.62 2.78
CA GLY A 462 22.80 3.82 1.57
C GLY A 462 22.43 2.35 1.73
N LEU A 463 22.30 1.68 0.60
CA LEU A 463 22.05 0.24 0.48
C LEU A 463 22.94 -0.35 -0.60
N ALA A 464 23.38 -1.58 -0.41
CA ALA A 464 24.15 -2.32 -1.40
C ALA A 464 23.83 -3.82 -1.39
N PHE A 465 23.99 -4.48 -2.54
CA PHE A 465 23.97 -5.93 -2.66
C PHE A 465 24.84 -6.41 -3.83
N THR A 466 25.20 -7.69 -3.80
CA THR A 466 25.85 -8.37 -4.93
C THR A 466 25.06 -9.62 -5.28
N ALA A 467 24.76 -9.79 -6.56
CA ALA A 467 24.07 -10.97 -7.07
C ALA A 467 24.86 -11.62 -8.22
N THR A 468 24.55 -12.87 -8.53
CA THR A 468 25.04 -13.58 -9.72
C THR A 468 23.87 -14.01 -10.58
N PHE A 469 24.05 -14.04 -11.90
CA PHE A 469 23.04 -14.58 -12.81
C PHE A 469 23.23 -16.10 -12.93
N PRO A 470 22.19 -16.91 -12.70
CA PRO A 470 22.31 -18.36 -12.78
C PRO A 470 22.38 -18.86 -14.22
N ASP A 471 21.65 -18.20 -15.13
CA ASP A 471 21.38 -18.68 -16.49
C ASP A 471 21.50 -17.54 -17.52
N GLY A 472 21.47 -17.91 -18.81
CA GLY A 472 21.51 -16.97 -19.94
C GLY A 472 22.92 -16.46 -20.28
N GLU A 473 22.99 -15.42 -21.09
CA GLU A 473 24.26 -14.85 -21.59
C GLU A 473 25.15 -14.25 -20.48
N LEU A 474 24.53 -13.92 -19.34
CA LEU A 474 25.22 -13.39 -18.17
C LEU A 474 25.52 -14.47 -17.11
N ALA A 475 25.26 -15.75 -17.40
CA ALA A 475 25.45 -16.84 -16.44
C ALA A 475 26.85 -16.80 -15.79
N GLY A 476 26.87 -16.88 -14.46
CA GLY A 476 28.09 -16.82 -13.64
C GLY A 476 28.67 -15.43 -13.44
N ARG A 477 28.18 -14.39 -14.13
CA ARG A 477 28.64 -13.00 -13.92
C ARG A 477 28.02 -12.42 -12.66
N GLU A 478 28.79 -11.55 -12.01
CA GLU A 478 28.32 -10.74 -10.89
C GLU A 478 27.58 -9.49 -11.37
N HIS A 479 26.60 -9.06 -10.59
CA HIS A 479 25.99 -7.75 -10.62
C HIS A 479 26.14 -7.12 -9.24
N ARG A 480 26.86 -6.00 -9.17
CA ARG A 480 27.06 -5.19 -7.96
C ARG A 480 26.20 -3.95 -8.06
N TRP A 481 25.37 -3.73 -7.06
CA TRP A 481 24.43 -2.60 -7.00
C TRP A 481 24.62 -1.85 -5.68
N SER A 482 24.72 -0.54 -5.73
CA SER A 482 24.64 0.32 -4.56
C SER A 482 23.93 1.63 -4.86
N ALA A 483 23.26 2.18 -3.85
CA ALA A 483 22.71 3.53 -3.90
C ALA A 483 22.88 4.24 -2.55
N GLY A 484 23.12 5.55 -2.61
CA GLY A 484 23.23 6.43 -1.44
C GLY A 484 22.36 7.67 -1.59
N LEU A 485 21.69 8.09 -0.51
CA LEU A 485 20.90 9.32 -0.49
C LEU A 485 21.76 10.55 -0.22
N THR A 486 21.55 11.58 -1.03
CA THR A 486 22.02 12.94 -0.77
C THR A 486 20.93 13.75 -0.08
N ALA A 487 21.17 15.03 0.20
CA ALA A 487 20.16 15.89 0.81
C ALA A 487 18.94 16.16 -0.11
N SER A 488 19.12 16.03 -1.42
CA SER A 488 18.12 16.41 -2.44
C SER A 488 17.88 15.32 -3.48
N GLY A 489 18.48 14.14 -3.33
CA GLY A 489 18.44 13.10 -4.35
C GLY A 489 19.13 11.82 -3.93
N LEU A 490 19.65 11.11 -4.92
CA LEU A 490 20.40 9.87 -4.73
C LEU A 490 21.48 9.71 -5.82
N ASP A 491 22.48 8.91 -5.49
CA ASP A 491 23.50 8.42 -6.41
C ASP A 491 23.42 6.89 -6.48
N VAL A 492 23.50 6.31 -7.67
CA VAL A 492 23.49 4.86 -7.91
C VAL A 492 24.73 4.44 -8.66
N VAL A 493 25.27 3.29 -8.28
CA VAL A 493 26.33 2.60 -9.00
C VAL A 493 25.90 1.16 -9.27
N GLU A 494 25.92 0.79 -10.55
CA GLU A 494 25.65 -0.58 -11.02
C GLU A 494 26.85 -1.07 -11.82
N THR A 495 27.35 -2.28 -11.52
CA THR A 495 28.51 -2.84 -12.21
C THR A 495 28.30 -4.31 -12.55
N VAL A 496 28.63 -4.69 -13.79
CA VAL A 496 28.74 -6.08 -14.23
C VAL A 496 30.20 -6.35 -14.60
N PRO A 497 31.02 -6.88 -13.68
CA PRO A 497 32.44 -7.08 -13.92
C PRO A 497 32.73 -7.93 -15.16
N GLY A 498 33.72 -7.52 -15.95
CA GLY A 498 34.12 -8.16 -17.20
C GLY A 498 33.14 -7.99 -18.37
N TRP A 499 32.14 -7.12 -18.27
CA TRP A 499 31.28 -6.76 -19.41
C TRP A 499 32.01 -5.85 -20.40
N ALA A 500 32.24 -6.35 -21.62
CA ALA A 500 32.94 -5.60 -22.67
C ALA A 500 32.02 -4.74 -23.55
N GLY A 501 30.69 -4.89 -23.41
CA GLY A 501 29.71 -4.16 -24.22
C GLY A 501 29.42 -2.75 -23.70
N ARG A 502 28.33 -2.18 -24.20
CA ARG A 502 27.84 -0.83 -23.85
C ARG A 502 26.81 -0.89 -22.74
N ARG A 503 26.62 0.27 -22.09
CA ARG A 503 25.70 0.48 -20.97
C ARG A 503 24.57 1.40 -21.39
N THR A 504 23.40 1.15 -20.84
CA THR A 504 22.20 1.96 -21.02
C THR A 504 21.56 2.17 -19.66
N LEU A 505 21.11 3.39 -19.38
CA LEU A 505 20.22 3.65 -18.25
C LEU A 505 18.78 3.69 -18.77
N LEU A 506 17.92 2.85 -18.19
CA LEU A 506 16.47 2.93 -18.36
C LEU A 506 15.88 3.75 -17.21
N VAL A 507 14.92 4.62 -17.49
CA VAL A 507 14.24 5.44 -16.48
C VAL A 507 12.73 5.45 -16.77
N PRO A 508 11.96 4.50 -16.21
CA PRO A 508 10.52 4.63 -16.18
C PRO A 508 10.11 5.80 -15.26
N TYR A 509 9.11 6.56 -15.67
CA TYR A 509 8.62 7.72 -14.91
C TYR A 509 7.09 7.80 -14.96
N LEU A 510 6.47 8.31 -13.89
CA LEU A 510 5.06 8.62 -13.87
C LEU A 510 4.78 9.77 -14.84
N ARG A 511 4.01 9.51 -15.89
CA ARG A 511 3.59 10.53 -16.86
C ARG A 511 2.28 11.17 -16.45
N ASP A 512 1.31 10.36 -16.04
CA ASP A 512 -0.06 10.79 -15.80
C ASP A 512 -0.67 10.03 -14.62
N LEU A 513 -1.09 10.79 -13.61
CA LEU A 513 -1.80 10.33 -12.42
C LEU A 513 -3.33 10.39 -12.59
N GLY A 514 -3.83 11.04 -13.65
CA GLY A 514 -5.23 11.36 -13.87
C GLY A 514 -5.67 12.70 -13.28
N ASP A 515 -4.76 13.50 -12.73
CA ASP A 515 -5.03 14.80 -12.07
C ASP A 515 -5.03 15.99 -13.04
N GLY A 516 -4.96 15.73 -14.35
CA GLY A 516 -4.90 16.74 -15.40
C GLY A 516 -3.51 17.36 -15.63
N VAL A 517 -2.49 16.97 -14.87
CA VAL A 517 -1.10 17.41 -15.07
C VAL A 517 -0.32 16.27 -15.74
N LEU A 518 0.46 16.59 -16.77
CA LEU A 518 1.37 15.64 -17.42
C LEU A 518 2.82 15.96 -17.09
N THR A 519 3.64 14.93 -16.97
CA THR A 519 5.09 15.08 -16.82
C THR A 519 5.74 15.39 -18.18
N ALA A 520 6.37 16.56 -18.28
CA ALA A 520 7.20 16.94 -19.41
C ALA A 520 8.62 16.36 -19.27
N VAL A 521 9.25 16.03 -20.40
CA VAL A 521 10.63 15.49 -20.45
C VAL A 521 11.48 16.35 -21.36
N THR A 522 12.55 16.92 -20.79
CA THR A 522 13.54 17.72 -21.50
C THR A 522 14.87 16.97 -21.55
N ARG A 523 15.49 16.89 -22.73
CA ARG A 523 16.81 16.26 -22.89
C ARG A 523 17.91 17.20 -22.41
N LEU A 524 18.87 16.65 -21.69
CA LEU A 524 20.10 17.34 -21.25
C LEU A 524 21.30 16.70 -21.95
N PRO A 525 22.46 17.38 -22.03
CA PRO A 525 23.68 16.80 -22.61
C PRO A 525 24.14 15.51 -21.92
N ASP A 526 23.92 15.42 -20.61
CA ASP A 526 24.34 14.36 -19.69
C ASP A 526 23.15 13.62 -19.05
N GLY A 527 21.93 13.78 -19.59
CA GLY A 527 20.76 13.13 -19.00
C GLY A 527 19.41 13.66 -19.45
N VAL A 528 18.45 13.73 -18.52
CA VAL A 528 17.10 14.26 -18.75
C VAL A 528 16.58 15.01 -17.53
N ARG A 529 15.65 15.93 -17.79
CA ARG A 529 14.86 16.63 -16.78
C ARG A 529 13.40 16.28 -16.94
N PHE A 530 12.75 15.98 -15.82
CA PHE A 530 11.32 15.77 -15.70
C PHE A 530 10.69 16.97 -15.00
N GLU A 531 9.59 17.48 -15.53
CA GLU A 531 8.86 18.61 -14.96
C GLU A 531 7.37 18.28 -14.87
N ARG A 532 6.79 18.45 -13.68
CA ARG A 532 5.36 18.23 -13.41
C ARG A 532 4.86 19.28 -12.43
N GLY A 533 4.03 20.19 -12.91
CA GLY A 533 3.67 21.38 -12.14
C GLY A 533 4.92 22.19 -11.79
N ALA A 534 5.13 22.47 -10.49
CA ALA A 534 6.32 23.15 -9.98
C ALA A 534 7.47 22.19 -9.61
N GLU A 535 7.27 20.87 -9.74
CA GLU A 535 8.29 19.90 -9.40
C GLU A 535 9.24 19.65 -10.57
N ARG A 536 10.55 19.67 -10.28
CA ARG A 536 11.61 19.38 -11.24
C ARG A 536 12.57 18.32 -10.68
N VAL A 537 12.76 17.27 -11.47
CA VAL A 537 13.73 16.20 -11.17
C VAL A 537 14.67 16.00 -12.35
N GLU A 538 15.97 15.98 -12.09
CA GLU A 538 17.00 15.73 -13.09
C GLU A 538 17.62 14.36 -12.85
N VAL A 539 17.77 13.57 -13.92
CA VAL A 539 18.54 12.34 -13.95
C VAL A 539 19.77 12.58 -14.80
N ARG A 540 20.95 12.32 -14.25
CA ARG A 540 22.24 12.52 -14.93
C ARG A 540 23.07 11.24 -14.89
N VAL A 541 23.84 11.01 -15.94
CA VAL A 541 24.76 9.87 -16.04
C VAL A 541 26.22 10.33 -16.05
N ASP A 542 27.11 9.50 -15.52
CA ASP A 542 28.54 9.69 -15.63
C ASP A 542 29.05 9.17 -16.99
N GLY A 543 29.25 10.10 -17.92
CA GLY A 543 29.85 9.84 -19.23
C GLY A 543 29.07 10.38 -20.42
N PRO A 544 29.68 10.38 -21.62
CA PRO A 544 29.05 10.91 -22.82
C PRO A 544 27.87 10.05 -23.27
N LEU A 545 26.74 10.70 -23.55
CA LEU A 545 25.58 10.08 -24.19
C LEU A 545 25.80 9.96 -25.69
N GLU A 546 25.54 8.77 -26.22
CA GLU A 546 25.39 8.53 -27.65
C GLU A 546 23.99 8.92 -28.13
N ARG A 547 22.98 8.59 -27.32
CA ARG A 547 21.58 8.79 -27.68
C ARG A 547 20.68 8.88 -26.45
N THR A 548 19.65 9.72 -26.57
CA THR A 548 18.51 9.77 -25.66
C THR A 548 17.23 9.43 -26.42
N SER A 549 16.53 8.39 -26.00
CA SER A 549 15.22 8.01 -26.54
C SER A 549 14.14 8.22 -25.48
N HIS A 550 12.99 8.78 -25.90
CA HIS A 550 11.86 9.05 -25.03
C HIS A 550 10.62 8.37 -25.61
N LEU A 551 10.07 7.44 -24.84
CA LEU A 551 8.85 6.70 -25.13
C LEU A 551 7.78 7.24 -24.19
N PRO A 552 6.94 8.21 -24.61
CA PRO A 552 6.02 8.89 -23.72
C PRO A 552 4.83 8.03 -23.28
N GLY A 553 4.65 6.82 -23.80
CA GLY A 553 3.52 5.98 -23.43
C GLY A 553 3.76 4.51 -23.70
N GLY A 554 2.73 3.71 -23.47
CA GLY A 554 2.79 2.25 -23.57
C GLY A 554 3.16 1.56 -22.26
N TYR A 555 3.47 2.31 -21.20
CA TYR A 555 3.81 1.75 -19.89
C TYR A 555 2.79 2.16 -18.83
N GLU A 556 2.64 1.32 -17.81
CA GLU A 556 1.80 1.56 -16.64
C GLU A 556 2.52 1.06 -15.39
N SER A 557 2.21 1.66 -14.24
CA SER A 557 2.60 1.15 -12.93
C SER A 557 1.38 1.07 -12.01
N ARG A 558 1.63 0.72 -10.75
CA ARG A 558 0.59 0.72 -9.70
C ARG A 558 0.03 2.12 -9.42
N ARG A 559 0.72 3.19 -9.83
CA ARG A 559 0.38 4.59 -9.52
C ARG A 559 -0.01 5.42 -10.75
N GLY A 560 -0.14 4.83 -11.94
CA GLY A 560 -0.63 5.56 -13.10
C GLY A 560 -0.02 5.14 -14.43
N LEU A 561 -0.20 5.99 -15.43
CA LEU A 561 0.39 5.80 -16.76
C LEU A 561 1.84 6.30 -16.76
N CYS A 562 2.71 5.52 -17.38
CA CYS A 562 4.14 5.77 -17.38
C CYS A 562 4.67 6.02 -18.79
N GLY A 563 5.77 6.77 -18.84
CA GLY A 563 6.69 6.74 -19.98
C GLY A 563 8.00 6.07 -19.61
N LEU A 564 8.85 5.88 -20.60
CA LEU A 564 10.19 5.33 -20.45
C LEU A 564 11.20 6.23 -21.16
N VAL A 565 12.26 6.63 -20.45
CA VAL A 565 13.45 7.24 -21.06
C VAL A 565 14.56 6.18 -21.13
N ARG A 566 15.29 6.19 -22.24
CA ARG A 566 16.48 5.36 -22.47
C ARG A 566 17.66 6.28 -22.76
N LEU A 567 18.73 6.14 -21.99
CA LEU A 567 19.98 6.89 -22.10
C LEU A 567 21.12 5.94 -22.46
N ASP A 568 21.53 5.98 -23.72
CA ASP A 568 22.59 5.12 -24.27
C ASP A 568 23.96 5.80 -24.10
N LEU A 569 24.88 5.17 -23.36
CA LEU A 569 26.24 5.69 -23.19
C LEU A 569 27.11 5.34 -24.40
N ALA A 570 28.00 6.25 -24.79
CA ALA A 570 28.77 6.16 -26.05
C ALA A 570 29.96 5.19 -26.01
N GLY A 571 30.50 4.90 -24.84
CA GLY A 571 31.65 4.01 -24.68
C GLY A 571 31.27 2.66 -24.07
N PRO A 572 31.99 1.58 -24.41
CA PRO A 572 31.89 0.34 -23.66
C PRO A 572 32.27 0.56 -22.19
N GLY A 573 31.81 -0.31 -21.30
CA GLY A 573 32.20 -0.27 -19.90
C GLY A 573 31.35 -1.14 -19.00
N GLU A 574 31.91 -1.45 -17.84
CA GLU A 574 31.33 -2.40 -16.88
C GLU A 574 30.42 -1.70 -15.86
N THR A 575 30.69 -0.42 -15.58
CA THR A 575 30.03 0.36 -14.53
C THR A 575 29.17 1.47 -15.11
N LEU A 576 27.94 1.56 -14.65
CA LEU A 576 27.05 2.69 -14.83
C LEU A 576 26.96 3.47 -13.50
N ARG A 577 27.23 4.77 -13.55
CA ARG A 577 26.95 5.68 -12.44
C ARG A 577 25.94 6.72 -12.90
N TRP A 578 24.95 6.96 -12.06
CA TRP A 578 23.92 7.95 -12.34
C TRP A 578 23.38 8.53 -11.05
N SER A 579 22.81 9.73 -11.16
CA SER A 579 22.20 10.44 -10.04
C SER A 579 20.80 10.90 -10.41
N MET A 580 19.95 11.01 -9.40
CA MET A 580 18.65 11.67 -9.54
C MET A 580 18.51 12.73 -8.46
N THR A 581 18.27 13.97 -8.87
CA THR A 581 18.18 15.12 -7.96
C THR A 581 16.85 15.83 -8.16
N SER A 582 16.15 16.08 -7.06
CA SER A 582 14.96 16.93 -7.03
C SER A 582 15.35 18.34 -6.65
N SER A 583 14.85 19.31 -7.40
CA SER A 583 14.94 20.73 -7.09
C SER A 583 13.55 21.27 -6.77
N ALA A 584 13.48 22.15 -5.78
CA ALA A 584 12.29 22.96 -5.50
C ALA A 584 12.40 24.28 -6.25
#